data_AF-A0A1Y4G3I5-F1
#
_entry.id   AF-A0A1Y4G3I5-F1
#
_cell.length_a   1.000
_cell.length_b   1.000
_cell.length_c   1.000
_cell.angle_alpha   90.00
_cell.angle_beta   90.00
_cell.angle_gamma   90.00
#
_symmetry.space_group_name_H-M   'P 1'
#
loop_
_entity.id
_entity.type
_entity.pdbx_description
1 polymer ?
#
loop_
_entity_poly.entity_id
_entity_poly.type
_entity_poly.pdbx_seq_one_letter_code
_entity_poly.pdbx_strand_id
1 'polypeptide(L)' 'MKYSELLDSGASTSELQAYLVDSELVTVTLRLPRTMRESAKEYANLNGLTFTSLVKQCLIEKLTKKD' A
#
# COMPACT_ATOMS: atom_id res chain seq x y z
N MET A 1 3.04 -17.98 4.26
CA MET A 1 2.19 -18.11 3.05
C MET A 1 2.62 -17.04 2.07
N LYS A 2 2.67 -17.34 0.78
CA LYS A 2 2.97 -16.34 -0.28
C LYS A 2 1.69 -15.61 -0.68
N TYR A 3 1.82 -14.37 -1.13
CA TYR A 3 0.69 -13.59 -1.65
C TYR A 3 -0.03 -14.30 -2.82
N SER A 4 0.70 -15.00 -3.69
CA SER A 4 0.11 -15.78 -4.78
C SER A 4 -0.82 -16.91 -4.29
N GLU A 5 -0.42 -17.61 -3.23
CA GLU A 5 -1.23 -18.70 -2.64
C GLU A 5 -2.53 -18.15 -2.03
N LEU A 6 -2.48 -16.93 -1.49
CA LEU A 6 -3.64 -16.24 -0.93
C LEU A 6 -4.62 -15.75 -1.99
N LEU A 7 -4.12 -15.39 -3.18
CA LEU A 7 -4.96 -15.09 -4.33
C LEU A 7 -5.64 -16.37 -4.86
N ASP A 8 -4.88 -17.46 -5.00
CA ASP A 8 -5.38 -18.74 -5.50
C ASP A 8 -6.41 -19.38 -4.55
N SER A 9 -6.32 -19.10 -3.25
CA SER A 9 -7.31 -19.57 -2.26
C SER A 9 -8.64 -18.82 -2.32
N GLY A 10 -8.78 -17.81 -3.20
CA GLY A 10 -10.00 -17.03 -3.34
C GLY A 10 -10.26 -16.06 -2.16
N ALA A 11 -9.22 -15.69 -1.41
CA ALA A 11 -9.33 -14.85 -0.22
C ALA A 11 -10.13 -13.57 -0.51
N SER A 12 -11.05 -13.23 0.40
CA SER A 12 -11.83 -11.99 0.36
C SER A 12 -10.93 -10.75 0.42
N THR A 13 -11.46 -9.60 0.01
CA THR A 13 -10.72 -8.33 0.08
C THR A 13 -10.29 -7.99 1.51
N SER A 14 -11.12 -8.30 2.51
CA SER A 14 -10.80 -8.14 3.93
C SER A 14 -9.66 -9.05 4.40
N GLU A 15 -9.63 -10.31 3.94
CA GLU A 15 -8.54 -11.24 4.27
C GLU A 15 -7.22 -10.80 3.64
N LEU A 16 -7.27 -10.29 2.40
CA LEU A 16 -6.10 -9.70 1.74
C LEU A 16 -5.59 -8.47 2.51
N GLN A 17 -6.49 -7.57 2.94
CA GLN A 17 -6.11 -6.40 3.72
C GLN A 17 -5.47 -6.78 5.06
N ALA A 18 -6.05 -7.75 5.77
CA ALA A 18 -5.51 -8.24 7.04
C ALA A 18 -4.10 -8.82 6.85
N TYR A 19 -3.91 -9.65 5.83
CA TYR A 19 -2.61 -10.25 5.51
C TYR A 19 -1.52 -9.21 5.21
N LEU A 20 -1.86 -8.12 4.50
CA LEU A 20 -0.90 -7.07 4.13
C LEU A 20 -0.38 -6.23 5.32
N VAL A 21 -1.07 -6.27 6.46
CA VAL A 21 -0.71 -5.50 7.67
C VAL A 21 -0.29 -6.38 8.85
N ASP A 22 -0.30 -7.71 8.69
CA ASP A 22 -0.06 -8.69 9.76
C ASP A 22 1.41 -8.83 10.20
N SER A 23 2.35 -8.23 9.44
CA SER A 23 3.79 -8.41 9.64
C SER A 23 4.51 -7.16 10.16
N GLU A 24 5.76 -7.36 10.61
CA GLU A 24 6.62 -6.28 11.08
C GLU A 24 6.92 -5.23 10.00
N LEU A 25 7.17 -3.99 10.43
CA LEU A 25 7.50 -2.89 9.53
C LEU A 25 8.96 -2.96 9.08
N VAL A 26 9.18 -3.03 7.78
CA VAL A 26 10.52 -3.00 7.17
C VAL A 26 10.79 -1.63 6.53
N THR A 27 12.00 -1.12 6.69
CA THR A 27 12.43 0.14 6.06
C THR A 27 12.72 -0.09 4.57
N VAL A 28 12.10 0.72 3.71
CA VAL A 28 12.31 0.70 2.25
C VAL A 28 12.86 2.04 1.77
N THR A 29 13.85 2.00 0.88
CA THR A 29 14.38 3.20 0.21
C THR A 29 13.88 3.25 -1.23
N LEU A 30 13.15 4.31 -1.59
CA LEU A 30 12.54 4.50 -2.89
C LEU A 30 13.15 5.72 -3.59
N ARG A 31 13.44 5.61 -4.89
CA ARG A 31 13.83 6.75 -5.74
C ARG A 31 12.62 7.21 -6.53
N LEU A 32 12.31 8.50 -6.43
CA LEU A 32 11.18 9.13 -7.13
C LEU A 32 11.64 10.45 -7.74
N PRO A 33 11.06 10.87 -8.88
CA PRO A 33 11.24 12.23 -9.36
C PRO A 33 10.84 13.25 -8.29
N ARG A 34 11.59 14.34 -8.18
CA ARG A 34 11.33 15.39 -7.19
C ARG A 34 9.90 15.90 -7.27
N THR A 35 9.41 16.16 -8.49
CA THR A 35 8.04 16.64 -8.75
C THR A 35 6.99 15.69 -8.19
N MET A 36 7.14 14.39 -8.44
CA MET A 36 6.24 13.36 -7.91
C MET A 36 6.24 13.33 -6.38
N ARG A 37 7.41 13.42 -5.75
CA ARG A 37 7.54 13.43 -4.28
C ARG A 37 6.84 14.63 -3.65
N GLU A 38 7.07 15.84 -4.18
CA GLU A 38 6.42 17.04 -3.66
C GLU A 38 4.90 16.99 -3.84
N SER A 39 4.42 16.66 -5.04
CA SER A 39 2.98 16.58 -5.32
C SER A 39 2.27 15.53 -4.45
N ALA A 40 2.89 14.36 -4.25
CA ALA A 40 2.33 13.33 -3.39
C ALA A 40 2.34 13.73 -1.91
N LYS A 41 3.36 14.46 -1.45
CA LYS A 41 3.40 15.02 -0.08
C LYS A 41 2.30 16.07 0.11
N GLU A 42 2.11 16.95 -0.85
CA GLU A 42 1.06 17.98 -0.82
C GLU A 42 -0.33 17.32 -0.80
N TYR A 43 -0.57 16.36 -1.70
CA TYR A 43 -1.81 15.58 -1.72
C TYR A 43 -2.07 14.88 -0.39
N ALA A 44 -1.06 14.23 0.20
CA ALA A 44 -1.19 13.58 1.50
C ALA A 44 -1.63 14.59 2.58
N ASN A 45 -0.95 15.73 2.67
CA ASN A 45 -1.29 16.78 3.63
C ASN A 45 -2.72 17.31 3.46
N LEU A 46 -3.16 17.54 2.22
CA LEU A 46 -4.53 18.00 1.91
C LEU A 46 -5.60 17.00 2.37
N ASN A 47 -5.27 15.72 2.43
CA ASN A 47 -6.17 14.65 2.87
C ASN A 47 -5.97 14.25 4.33
N GLY A 48 -5.17 15.00 5.11
CA GLY A 48 -4.86 14.66 6.51
C GLY A 48 -4.01 13.41 6.68
N LEU A 49 -3.29 13.00 5.64
CA LEU A 49 -2.44 11.82 5.60
C LEU A 49 -0.95 12.21 5.65
N THR A 50 -0.13 11.28 6.12
CA THR A 50 1.32 11.36 5.87
C THR A 50 1.65 10.79 4.50
N PHE A 51 2.77 11.20 3.89
CA PHE A 51 3.26 10.61 2.65
C PHE A 51 3.40 9.07 2.77
N THR A 52 3.87 8.58 3.91
CA THR A 52 3.97 7.14 4.18
C THR A 52 2.60 6.46 4.21
N SER A 53 1.60 7.09 4.82
CA SER A 53 0.23 6.57 4.85
C SER A 53 -0.36 6.49 3.44
N LEU A 54 -0.14 7.51 2.61
CA LEU A 54 -0.55 7.53 1.22
C LEU A 54 0.08 6.38 0.43
N VAL A 55 1.40 6.19 0.55
CA VAL A 55 2.10 5.09 -0.14
C VAL A 55 1.56 3.73 0.29
N LYS A 56 1.34 3.52 1.60
CA LYS A 56 0.75 2.27 2.12
C LYS A 56 -0.65 2.03 1.56
N GLN A 57 -1.49 3.08 1.54
CA GLN A 57 -2.84 3.00 1.00
C GLN A 57 -2.84 2.63 -0.49
N CYS A 58 -2.00 3.30 -1.30
CA CYS A 58 -1.88 2.98 -2.73
C CYS A 58 -1.44 1.52 -2.98
N LEU A 59 -0.54 0.99 -2.14
CA LEU A 59 -0.12 -0.41 -2.23
C LEU A 59 -1.26 -1.37 -1.86
N ILE A 60 -1.96 -1.11 -0.75
CA ILE A 60 -3.09 -1.95 -0.33
C ILE A 60 -4.17 -1.95 -1.41
N GLU A 61 -4.60 -0.77 -1.88
CA GLU A 61 -5.60 -0.64 -2.94
C GLU A 61 -5.21 -1.44 -4.18
N LYS A 62 -3.94 -1.34 -4.62
CA LYS A 62 -3.46 -2.06 -5.81
C LYS A 62 -3.39 -3.57 -5.60
N LEU A 63 -3.02 -4.03 -4.40
CA LEU A 63 -2.88 -5.45 -4.06
C LEU A 63 -4.19 -6.12 -3.63
N THR A 64 -5.23 -5.36 -3.31
CA THR A 64 -6.56 -5.89 -2.96
C THR A 64 -7.58 -5.76 -4.09
N LYS A 65 -7.25 -5.04 -5.16
CA LYS A 65 -8.12 -4.88 -6.31
C LYS A 65 -8.23 -6.21 -7.05
N LYS A 66 -9.42 -6.81 -6.99
CA LYS A 66 -9.80 -7.93 -7.84
C LYS A 66 -10.27 -7.36 -9.18
N ASP A 67 -9.77 -7.91 -10.29
CA ASP A 67 -10.31 -7.64 -11.63
C ASP A 67 -11.75 -8.16 -11.75
#